data_AF-A0A838DEI0-F1
#
_entry.id   AF-A0A838DEI0-F1
#
_cell.length_a   1.000
_cell.length_b   1.000
_cell.length_c   1.000
_cell.angle_alpha   90.00
_cell.angle_beta   90.00
_cell.angle_gamma   90.00
#
_symmetry.space_group_name_H-M   'P 1'
#
loop_
_entity.id
_entity.type
_entity.pdbx_description
1 polymer ?
#
loop_
_entity_poly.entity_id
_entity_poly.type
_entity_poly.pdbx_seq_one_letter_code
_entity_poly.pdbx_strand_id
1 'polypeptide(L)' 'MIVDVRERLETHPFVPFTIHTADGREYRVPTPDHAHVYPNRSRVSIYGEDGREFIVPSLLISGVAVDSEQSTNQ' A
#
# COMPACT_ATOMS: atom_id res chain seq x y z
N MET A 1 -1.37 -5.69 7.92
CA MET A 1 -1.79 -4.64 8.89
C MET A 1 -1.04 -3.34 8.60
N ILE A 2 -1.34 -2.17 9.18
CA ILE A 2 -0.64 -0.91 8.78
C ILE A 2 0.90 -0.95 8.97
N VAL A 3 1.39 -1.82 9.86
CA VAL A 3 2.82 -2.09 10.03
C VAL A 3 3.44 -2.65 8.74
N ASP A 4 2.78 -3.61 8.08
CA ASP A 4 3.20 -4.18 6.78
C ASP A 4 3.38 -3.12 5.68
N VAL A 5 2.52 -2.09 5.68
CA VAL A 5 2.58 -1.01 4.70
C VAL A 5 3.83 -0.18 4.95
N ARG A 6 4.08 0.20 6.21
CA ARG A 6 5.26 0.97 6.60
C ARG A 6 6.55 0.19 6.29
N GLU A 7 6.61 -1.09 6.64
CA GLU A 7 7.79 -1.90 6.39
C GLU A 7 8.11 -2.00 4.88
N ARG A 8 7.09 -2.16 4.03
CA ARG A 8 7.27 -2.17 2.57
C ARG A 8 7.70 -0.82 2.01
N LEU A 9 7.20 0.30 2.56
CA LEU A 9 7.66 1.64 2.18
C LEU A 9 9.12 1.91 2.59
N GLU A 10 9.57 1.33 3.72
CA GLU A 10 10.93 1.44 4.22
C GLU A 10 11.88 0.38 3.61
N THR A 11 11.35 -0.57 2.83
CA THR A 11 12.15 -1.65 2.20
C THR A 11 12.99 -1.12 1.06
N HIS A 12 14.27 -1.49 1.04
CA HIS A 12 15.21 -1.13 -0.01
C HIS A 12 15.86 -2.41 -0.59
N PRO A 13 15.69 -2.73 -1.89
CA PRO A 13 14.98 -1.92 -2.89
C PRO A 13 13.46 -1.95 -2.69
N PHE A 14 12.79 -0.83 -2.99
CA PHE A 14 11.34 -0.73 -2.93
C PHE A 14 10.70 -1.70 -3.94
N VAL A 15 9.66 -2.41 -3.51
CA VAL A 15 8.88 -3.31 -4.36
C VAL A 15 7.44 -2.79 -4.41
N PRO A 16 6.86 -2.54 -5.60
CA PRO A 16 5.48 -2.14 -5.74
C PRO A 16 4.53 -3.11 -5.03
N PHE A 17 3.47 -2.57 -4.43
CA PHE A 17 2.50 -3.38 -3.70
C PHE A 17 1.09 -2.78 -3.77
N THR A 18 0.11 -3.61 -3.47
CA THR A 18 -1.31 -3.24 -3.43
C THR A 18 -1.83 -3.37 -2.01
N ILE A 19 -2.51 -2.34 -1.51
CA ILE A 19 -3.17 -2.33 -0.21
C ILE A 19 -4.62 -2.78 -0.42
N HIS A 20 -5.02 -3.83 0.28
CA HIS A 20 -6.40 -4.31 0.29
C HIS A 20 -7.11 -3.85 1.54
N THR A 21 -8.31 -3.30 1.37
CA THR A 21 -9.17 -2.86 2.46
C THR A 21 -10.31 -3.84 2.72
N ALA A 22 -10.83 -3.86 3.95
CA ALA A 22 -11.96 -4.68 4.36
C ALA A 22 -13.27 -4.33 3.63
N ASP A 23 -13.35 -3.12 3.07
CA ASP A 23 -14.47 -2.67 2.20
C ASP A 23 -14.37 -3.26 0.78
N GLY A 24 -13.33 -4.05 0.49
CA GLY A 24 -13.09 -4.64 -0.84
C GLY A 24 -12.41 -3.69 -1.81
N ARG A 25 -11.89 -2.54 -1.36
CA ARG A 25 -11.13 -1.61 -2.20
C ARG A 25 -9.66 -1.97 -2.22
N GLU A 26 -9.05 -1.76 -3.38
CA GLU A 26 -7.65 -2.05 -3.66
C GLU A 26 -6.95 -0.78 -4.12
N TYR A 27 -5.76 -0.53 -3.58
CA TYR A 27 -4.99 0.67 -3.87
C TYR A 27 -3.56 0.28 -4.24
N ARG A 28 -3.18 0.53 -5.49
CA ARG A 28 -1.83 0.26 -5.99
C ARG A 28 -0.87 1.35 -5.56
N VAL A 29 0.30 0.95 -5.06
CA VAL A 29 1.40 1.82 -4.66
C VAL A 29 2.61 1.46 -5.54
N PRO A 30 2.76 2.10 -6.72
CA PRO A 30 3.82 1.78 -7.66
C PRO A 30 5.20 2.32 -7.24
N THR A 31 5.24 3.35 -6.40
CA THR A 31 6.47 3.96 -5.86
C THR A 31 6.26 4.33 -4.39
N PRO A 32 7.32 4.49 -3.57
CA PRO A 32 7.16 4.84 -2.16
C PRO A 32 6.49 6.21 -1.97
N ASP A 33 6.64 7.15 -2.92
CA ASP A 33 5.98 8.45 -2.90
C ASP A 33 4.45 8.38 -3.10
N HIS A 34 3.91 7.28 -3.66
CA HIS A 34 2.48 7.12 -3.84
C HIS A 34 1.75 6.76 -2.54
N ALA A 35 2.45 6.46 -1.43
CA ALA A 35 1.79 6.24 -0.15
C ALA A 35 2.56 6.80 1.03
N HIS A 36 1.82 7.38 1.97
CA HIS A 36 2.37 7.96 3.19
C HIS A 36 1.65 7.42 4.42
N VAL A 37 2.39 6.74 5.30
CA VAL A 37 1.87 6.31 6.59
C VAL A 37 2.06 7.44 7.59
N TYR A 38 0.96 7.91 8.19
CA TYR A 38 1.05 8.96 9.20
C TYR A 38 1.87 8.47 10.41
N PRO A 39 2.63 9.35 11.09
CA PRO A 39 3.49 8.98 12.21
C PRO A 39 2.73 8.35 13.38
N ASN A 40 1.45 8.70 13.54
CA ASN A 40 0.56 8.11 14.54
C ASN A 40 0.01 6.71 14.15
N ARG A 41 0.40 6.18 12.98
CA ARG A 41 -0.03 4.89 12.42
C ARG A 41 -1.55 4.69 12.43
N SER A 42 -2.31 5.78 12.42
CA SER A 42 -3.77 5.71 12.49
C SER A 42 -4.40 5.54 11.11
N ARG A 43 -3.71 6.00 10.06
CA ARG A 43 -4.17 6.03 8.66
C ARG A 43 -3.00 6.12 7.69
N VAL A 44 -3.27 5.82 6.42
CA VAL A 44 -2.36 5.92 5.28
C VAL A 44 -3.00 6.83 4.23
N SER A 45 -2.24 7.81 3.71
CA SER A 45 -2.61 8.51 2.47
C SER A 45 -2.07 7.74 1.28
N ILE A 46 -2.89 7.53 0.27
CA ILE A 46 -2.51 6.88 -0.97
C ILE A 46 -2.85 7.82 -2.11
N TYR A 47 -1.86 8.16 -2.92
CA TYR A 47 -2.03 8.95 -4.12
C TYR A 47 -2.31 8.01 -5.28
N GLY A 48 -3.40 8.24 -6.00
CA GLY A 48 -3.71 7.53 -7.25
C GLY A 48 -3.10 8.25 -8.45
N GLU A 49 -2.98 7.53 -9.57
CA GLU A 49 -2.45 8.07 -10.82
C GLU A 49 -3.29 9.22 -11.39
N ASP A 50 -4.59 9.28 -11.06
CA ASP A 50 -5.51 10.39 -11.39
C ASP A 50 -5.25 11.65 -10.54
N GLY A 51 -4.21 11.67 -9.70
CA GLY A 51 -3.88 12.76 -8.78
C GLY A 51 -4.80 12.84 -7.56
N ARG A 52 -5.68 11.85 -7.35
CA ARG A 52 -6.58 11.78 -6.21
C ARG A 52 -5.86 11.22 -4.98
N GLU A 53 -6.09 11.82 -3.83
CA GLU A 53 -5.65 11.28 -2.54
C GLU A 53 -6.77 10.46 -1.89
N PHE A 54 -6.41 9.28 -1.39
CA PHE A 54 -7.27 8.38 -0.64
C PHE A 54 -6.71 8.20 0.76
N ILE A 55 -7.49 8.60 1.77
CA ILE A 55 -7.12 8.42 3.17
C ILE A 55 -7.76 7.13 3.68
N VAL A 56 -6.94 6.12 3.93
CA VAL A 56 -7.38 4.80 4.41
C VAL A 56 -7.05 4.65 5.91
N PRO A 57 -8.07 4.51 6.78
CA PRO A 57 -7.86 4.17 8.18
C PRO A 57 -7.13 2.84 8.33
N SER A 58 -6.20 2.77 9.28
CA SER A 58 -5.45 1.53 9.60
C SER A 58 -6.36 0.33 9.88
N LEU A 59 -7.52 0.57 10.52
CA LEU A 59 -8.54 -0.42 10.85
C LEU A 59 -9.20 -1.05 9.61
N LEU A 60 -9.22 -0.34 8.48
CA LEU A 60 -9.77 -0.87 7.24
C LEU A 60 -8.75 -1.67 6.44
N ILE A 61 -7.46 -1.64 6.80
CA ILE A 61 -6.43 -2.36 6.05
C ILE A 61 -6.54 -3.86 6.38
N SER A 62 -7.03 -4.62 5.41
CA SER A 62 -7.17 -6.06 5.51
C SER A 62 -5.86 -6.79 5.21
N GLY A 63 -5.08 -6.28 4.25
CA GLY A 63 -3.82 -6.91 3.85
C GLY A 63 -3.01 -6.09 2.87
N VAL A 64 -1.81 -6.59 2.55
CA VAL A 64 -0.93 -6.00 1.53
C VAL A 64 -0.38 -7.12 0.65
N ALA A 65 -0.60 -7.03 -0.65
CA ALA A 65 -0.03 -7.95 -1.63
C ALA A 65 1.13 -7.25 -2.34
N VAL A 66 2.31 -7.88 -2.35
CA VAL A 66 3.40 -7.41 -3.20
C VAL A 66 3.06 -7.71 -4.65
N ASP A 67 3.35 -6.76 -5.55
CA ASP A 67 3.37 -6.97 -6.99
C ASP A 67 4.65 -7.77 -7.29
N SER A 68 4.69 -9.01 -6.78
CA SER A 68 5.65 -9.97 -7.31
C SER A 68 5.15 -10.22 -8.72
N GLU A 69 5.89 -9.74 -9.72
CA GLU A 69 5.76 -10.31 -11.06
C GLU A 69 5.94 -11.81 -10.88
N GLN A 70 4.81 -12.51 -10.83
CA GLN A 70 4.77 -13.95 -10.86
C GLN A 70 5.41 -14.29 -12.19
N SER A 71 6.70 -14.59 -12.16
CA SER A 71 7.33 -15.50 -13.10
C SER A 71 6.61 -16.83 -12.94
N THR A 72 5.38 -16.91 -13.48
CA THR A 72 4.76 -18.15 -13.89
C THR A 72 5.55 -18.60 -15.10
N ASN A 73 6.74 -19.13 -14.83
CA ASN A 73 7.48 -19.92 -15.77
C ASN A 73 7.02 -21.37 -15.56
N GLN A 74 5.95 -21.76 -16.24
CA GLN A 74 5.66 -23.16 -16.51
C GLN A 74 6.16 -23.52 -17.91
#